data_AF-A0A120EBZ3-F1
#
_entry.id   AF-A0A120EBZ3-F1
#
_cell.length_a   1.000
_cell.length_b   1.000
_cell.length_c   1.000
_cell.angle_alpha   90.00
_cell.angle_beta   90.00
_cell.angle_gamma   90.00
#
_symmetry.space_group_name_H-M   'P 1'
#
loop_
_entity.id
_entity.type
_entity.pdbx_description
1 polymer ?
#
loop_
_entity_poly.entity_id
_entity_poly.type
_entity_poly.pdbx_seq_one_letter_code
_entity_poly.pdbx_strand_id
1 'polypeptide(L)'
;MLASLQQQHIRKFSPITNTSASRLNIQPNPPKISIAPSVISVIGVHMQKNKLKIKTGQSTELSASVLPMQATNKELIWTNMNSDVITIYPKGETVTITGKSAGRAVVIVTTAEGKFRDLCVVHVQPYMTNPK
;
A
#
# COMPACT_ATOMS: atom_id res chain seq x y z
N MET A 1 -53.03 -73.96 18.26
CA MET A 1 -54.01 -73.00 18.81
C MET A 1 -53.30 -71.64 18.91
N LEU A 2 -53.28 -70.83 17.86
CA LEU A 2 -54.20 -69.70 17.59
C LEU A 2 -54.30 -68.68 18.74
N ALA A 3 -53.62 -67.54 18.57
CA ALA A 3 -53.97 -66.27 19.19
C ALA A 3 -53.64 -65.13 18.20
N SER A 4 -54.55 -64.16 18.17
CA SER A 4 -54.74 -63.06 17.22
C SER A 4 -54.15 -61.76 17.78
N LEU A 5 -53.73 -60.78 16.94
CA LEU A 5 -54.34 -59.43 16.91
C LEU A 5 -53.73 -58.49 15.83
N GLN A 6 -54.65 -58.03 14.97
CA GLN A 6 -54.75 -56.86 14.08
C GLN A 6 -53.58 -55.90 13.77
N GLN A 7 -53.50 -55.51 12.49
CA GLN A 7 -53.21 -54.12 12.11
C GLN A 7 -54.02 -53.71 10.85
N GLN A 8 -54.74 -52.60 10.95
CA GLN A 8 -55.64 -52.09 9.92
C GLN A 8 -54.91 -51.16 8.92
N HIS A 9 -55.06 -51.50 7.63
CA HIS A 9 -55.40 -50.62 6.50
C HIS A 9 -54.50 -49.39 6.20
N ILE A 10 -53.69 -49.51 5.14
CA ILE A 10 -53.03 -48.37 4.47
C ILE A 10 -53.65 -48.20 3.08
N ARG A 11 -54.38 -47.11 2.85
CA ARG A 11 -54.78 -46.67 1.50
C ARG A 11 -53.67 -45.82 0.90
N LYS A 12 -53.26 -46.18 -0.32
CA LYS A 12 -52.37 -45.41 -1.19
C LYS A 12 -52.98 -44.02 -1.46
N PHE A 13 -52.19 -42.97 -1.26
CA PHE A 13 -52.49 -41.63 -1.75
C PHE A 13 -51.46 -41.23 -2.81
N SER A 14 -51.97 -40.70 -3.93
CA SER A 14 -51.24 -40.18 -5.10
C SER A 14 -50.31 -39.01 -4.75
N PRO A 15 -49.29 -38.70 -5.58
CA PRO A 15 -48.34 -37.64 -5.29
C PRO A 15 -49.02 -36.27 -5.33
N ILE A 16 -48.83 -35.48 -4.27
CA ILE A 16 -49.27 -34.09 -4.20
C ILE A 16 -48.14 -33.22 -4.77
N THR A 17 -48.43 -32.56 -5.89
CA THR A 17 -47.63 -31.46 -6.43
C THR A 17 -47.78 -30.25 -5.52
N ASN A 18 -46.72 -29.84 -4.83
CA ASN A 18 -46.68 -28.57 -4.10
C ASN A 18 -45.80 -27.55 -4.82
N THR A 19 -46.50 -26.65 -5.51
CA THR A 19 -46.29 -25.21 -5.69
C THR A 19 -45.06 -24.62 -5.01
N SER A 20 -44.27 -23.88 -5.79
CA SER A 20 -43.16 -23.02 -5.40
C SER A 20 -43.55 -22.06 -4.26
N ALA A 21 -43.17 -22.40 -3.04
CA ALA A 21 -42.85 -21.41 -2.02
C ALA A 21 -41.32 -21.29 -2.00
N SER A 22 -40.82 -20.11 -2.36
CA SER A 22 -39.43 -19.71 -2.18
C SER A 22 -39.05 -19.90 -0.71
N ARG A 23 -38.40 -21.03 -0.41
CA ARG A 23 -37.77 -21.24 0.89
C ARG A 23 -36.71 -20.17 1.04
N LEU A 24 -36.81 -19.33 2.07
CA LEU A 24 -35.65 -18.61 2.57
C LEU A 24 -34.63 -19.68 2.95
N ASN A 25 -33.65 -19.89 2.06
CA ASN A 25 -32.53 -20.77 2.28
C ASN A 25 -31.65 -20.14 3.36
N ILE A 26 -31.99 -20.37 4.62
CA ILE A 26 -31.11 -20.05 5.74
C ILE A 26 -30.12 -21.22 5.82
N GLN A 27 -29.17 -21.27 4.88
CA GLN A 27 -27.93 -21.99 5.11
C GLN A 27 -27.33 -21.38 6.38
N PRO A 28 -26.99 -22.18 7.42
CA PRO A 28 -26.17 -21.69 8.50
C PRO A 28 -24.82 -21.32 7.87
N ASN A 29 -24.60 -20.03 7.60
CA ASN A 29 -23.30 -19.57 7.18
C ASN A 29 -22.35 -19.90 8.34
N PRO A 30 -21.32 -20.74 8.13
CA PRO A 30 -20.35 -21.02 9.17
C PRO A 30 -19.75 -19.68 9.61
N PRO A 31 -19.45 -19.50 10.91
CA PRO A 31 -18.85 -18.26 11.39
C PRO A 31 -17.57 -18.01 10.59
N LYS A 32 -17.59 -16.96 9.77
CA LYS A 32 -16.41 -16.54 9.01
C LYS A 32 -15.43 -15.94 10.02
N ILE A 33 -14.47 -16.74 10.47
CA ILE A 33 -13.37 -16.28 11.31
C ILE A 33 -12.54 -15.30 10.47
N SER A 34 -12.65 -14.02 10.77
CA SER A 34 -11.89 -12.95 10.11
C SER A 34 -10.75 -12.53 11.03
N ILE A 35 -9.54 -13.00 10.75
CA ILE A 35 -8.33 -12.50 11.41
C ILE A 35 -8.05 -11.07 10.93
N ALA A 36 -8.03 -10.10 11.85
CA ALA A 36 -7.57 -8.75 11.52
C ALA A 36 -6.06 -8.78 11.20
N PRO A 37 -5.59 -8.06 10.17
CA PRO A 37 -4.16 -7.99 9.90
C PRO A 37 -3.42 -7.34 11.07
N SER A 38 -2.30 -7.93 11.49
CA SER A 38 -1.40 -7.33 12.49
C SER A 38 -0.70 -6.11 11.87
N VAL A 39 -0.83 -4.95 12.52
CA VAL A 39 -0.23 -3.69 12.04
C VAL A 39 1.10 -3.45 12.75
N ILE A 40 2.17 -3.35 11.97
CA ILE A 40 3.50 -2.97 12.43
C ILE A 40 3.66 -1.48 12.20
N SER A 41 3.82 -0.72 13.29
CA SER A 41 3.94 0.73 13.25
C SER A 41 5.27 1.18 12.67
N VAL A 42 5.25 2.28 11.92
CA VAL A 42 6.45 3.01 11.51
C VAL A 42 7.07 3.68 12.74
N ILE A 43 8.40 3.58 12.86
CA ILE A 43 9.20 4.21 13.92
C ILE A 43 10.26 5.19 13.37
N GLY A 44 10.42 5.27 12.04
CA GLY A 44 11.38 6.15 11.42
C GLY A 44 11.42 6.07 9.90
N VAL A 45 12.13 7.00 9.29
CA VAL A 45 12.53 6.99 7.89
C VAL A 45 14.02 7.35 7.82
N HIS A 46 14.76 6.70 6.92
CA HIS A 46 16.18 6.95 6.74
C HIS A 46 16.50 7.25 5.28
N MET A 47 17.10 8.42 5.02
CA MET A 47 17.59 8.83 3.71
C MET A 47 18.98 8.24 3.48
N GLN A 48 19.18 7.52 2.37
CA GLN A 48 20.47 6.85 2.08
C GLN A 48 21.64 7.83 1.88
N LYS A 49 21.33 9.09 1.50
CA LYS A 49 22.31 10.17 1.36
C LYS A 49 21.71 11.45 1.92
N ASN A 50 22.48 12.16 2.75
CA ASN A 50 22.10 13.47 3.27
C ASN A 50 22.64 14.64 2.43
N LYS A 51 23.53 14.37 1.46
CA LYS A 51 24.12 15.34 0.54
C LYS A 51 24.31 14.75 -0.85
N LEU A 52 23.99 15.55 -1.86
CA LEU A 52 24.19 15.22 -3.28
C LEU A 52 24.83 16.39 -4.00
N LYS A 53 25.69 16.08 -4.97
CA LYS A 53 26.23 17.05 -5.93
C LYS A 53 25.89 16.55 -7.33
N ILE A 54 25.22 17.39 -8.11
CA ILE A 54 24.87 17.10 -9.51
C ILE A 54 25.20 18.32 -10.38
N LYS A 55 25.26 18.16 -11.70
CA LYS A 55 25.40 19.27 -12.64
C LYS A 55 24.03 19.64 -13.21
N THR A 56 23.89 20.87 -13.69
CA THR A 56 22.70 21.27 -14.47
C THR A 56 22.46 20.31 -15.63
N GLY A 57 21.21 19.88 -15.82
CA GLY A 57 20.77 18.92 -16.83
C GLY A 57 21.01 17.45 -16.48
N GLN A 58 21.75 17.15 -15.40
CA GLN A 58 21.98 15.78 -14.96
C GLN A 58 20.90 15.31 -13.99
N SER A 59 20.68 14.00 -13.97
CA SER A 59 19.75 13.33 -13.05
C SER A 59 20.48 12.34 -12.15
N THR A 60 19.97 12.17 -10.94
CA THR A 60 20.45 11.15 -10.00
C THR A 60 19.28 10.59 -9.21
N GLU A 61 19.41 9.36 -8.73
CA GLU A 61 18.42 8.73 -7.86
C GLU A 61 18.82 8.86 -6.40
N LEU A 62 17.84 9.17 -5.56
CA LEU A 62 17.93 9.16 -4.11
C LEU A 62 16.89 8.20 -3.57
N SER A 63 17.24 7.42 -2.55
CA SER A 63 16.33 6.47 -1.92
C SER A 63 16.24 6.71 -0.42
N ALA A 64 15.11 6.31 0.15
CA ALA A 64 14.83 6.33 1.57
C ALA A 64 14.13 5.04 1.99
N SER A 65 14.33 4.63 3.24
CA SER A 65 13.78 3.38 3.77
C SER A 65 12.94 3.66 5.02
N VAL A 66 11.77 3.04 5.10
CA VAL A 66 10.90 3.09 6.29
C VAL A 66 11.36 2.05 7.31
N LEU A 67 11.38 2.43 8.58
CA LEU A 67 11.76 1.57 9.70
C LEU A 67 10.55 1.28 10.60
N PRO A 68 10.38 0.04 11.10
CA PRO A 68 11.14 -1.14 10.74
C PRO A 68 10.85 -1.56 9.29
N MET A 69 11.71 -2.40 8.71
CA MET A 69 11.55 -2.88 7.33
C MET A 69 10.23 -3.66 7.12
N GLN A 70 9.59 -4.13 8.19
CA GLN A 70 8.31 -4.83 8.19
C GLN A 70 7.12 -3.90 8.46
N ALA A 71 7.32 -2.58 8.54
CA ALA A 71 6.23 -1.62 8.73
C ALA A 71 5.11 -1.87 7.71
N THR A 72 3.86 -1.84 8.20
CA THR A 72 2.68 -2.13 7.38
C THR A 72 2.47 -1.06 6.31
N ASN A 73 2.73 0.21 6.64
CA ASN A 73 2.73 1.30 5.68
C ASN A 73 4.17 1.75 5.39
N LYS A 74 4.56 1.72 4.12
CA LYS A 74 5.88 2.15 3.64
C LYS A 74 5.79 3.32 2.67
N GLU A 75 4.63 3.93 2.55
CA GLU A 75 4.44 5.06 1.65
C GLU A 75 5.24 6.27 2.12
N LEU A 76 5.93 6.88 1.17
CA LEU A 76 6.79 8.04 1.37
C LEU A 76 6.31 9.20 0.51
N ILE A 77 6.28 10.38 1.13
CA ILE A 77 5.96 11.65 0.48
C ILE A 77 7.26 12.43 0.34
N TRP A 78 7.57 12.81 -0.90
CA TRP A 78 8.77 13.56 -1.25
C TRP A 78 8.43 15.03 -1.52
N THR A 79 9.21 15.94 -0.97
CA THR A 79 9.02 17.38 -1.14
C THR A 79 10.32 18.05 -1.55
N ASN A 80 10.25 18.93 -2.54
CA ASN A 80 11.36 19.78 -2.97
C ASN A 80 11.15 21.21 -2.47
N MET A 81 12.15 21.78 -1.80
CA MET A 81 12.10 23.14 -1.26
C MET A 81 12.66 24.22 -2.19
N ASN A 82 13.12 23.85 -3.39
CA ASN A 82 13.55 24.81 -4.40
C ASN A 82 13.31 24.26 -5.83
N SER A 83 12.14 24.56 -6.39
CA SER A 83 11.72 24.14 -7.74
C SER A 83 12.45 24.85 -8.88
N ASP A 84 13.16 25.93 -8.59
CA ASP A 84 13.96 26.66 -9.58
C ASP A 84 15.34 26.00 -9.77
N VAL A 85 15.83 25.29 -8.74
CA VAL A 85 17.13 24.62 -8.74
C VAL A 85 17.04 23.16 -9.17
N ILE A 86 16.01 22.42 -8.74
CA ILE A 86 15.80 21.01 -9.12
C ILE A 86 14.33 20.70 -9.44
N THR A 87 14.11 19.65 -10.23
CA THR A 87 12.84 18.90 -10.26
C THR A 87 13.01 17.53 -9.59
N ILE A 88 11.91 16.97 -9.09
CA ILE A 88 11.88 15.63 -8.50
C ILE A 88 10.76 14.80 -9.11
N TYR A 89 11.00 13.50 -9.27
CA TYR A 89 10.02 12.52 -9.72
C TYR A 89 10.02 11.32 -8.76
N PRO A 90 9.11 11.29 -7.78
CA PRO A 90 9.05 10.21 -6.78
C PRO A 90 8.50 8.92 -7.37
N LYS A 91 9.04 7.80 -6.91
CA LYS A 91 8.65 6.43 -7.27
C LYS A 91 8.75 5.54 -6.03
N GLY A 92 7.74 5.60 -5.17
CA GLY A 92 7.71 4.87 -3.90
C GLY A 92 8.86 5.25 -2.99
N GLU A 93 9.74 4.29 -2.69
CA GLU A 93 10.90 4.46 -1.81
C GLU A 93 12.07 5.22 -2.46
N THR A 94 11.99 5.53 -3.76
CA THR A 94 13.02 6.28 -4.48
C THR A 94 12.49 7.55 -5.14
N VAL A 95 13.39 8.47 -5.47
CA VAL A 95 13.09 9.71 -6.18
C VAL A 95 14.21 10.04 -7.16
N THR A 96 13.84 10.34 -8.40
CA THR A 96 14.77 10.88 -9.39
C THR A 96 14.83 12.39 -9.23
N ILE A 97 16.03 12.94 -9.07
CA ILE A 97 16.31 14.37 -8.91
C ILE A 97 17.05 14.85 -10.16
N THR A 98 16.53 15.89 -10.82
CA THR A 98 17.15 16.51 -11.99
C THR A 98 17.54 17.95 -11.71
N GLY A 99 18.77 18.32 -12.05
CA GLY A 99 19.28 19.69 -11.89
C GLY A 99 18.76 20.64 -12.96
N LYS A 100 18.09 21.73 -12.57
CA LYS A 100 17.59 22.77 -13.49
C LYS A 100 18.53 23.97 -13.60
N SER A 101 19.05 24.45 -12.47
CA SER A 101 19.89 25.64 -12.39
C SER A 101 20.92 25.47 -11.26
N ALA A 102 22.05 26.15 -11.37
CA ALA A 102 23.07 26.11 -10.33
C ALA A 102 22.53 26.70 -9.02
N GLY A 103 22.81 26.03 -7.91
CA GLY A 103 22.30 26.46 -6.61
C GLY A 103 22.19 25.35 -5.59
N ARG A 104 21.48 25.64 -4.51
CA ARG A 104 21.22 24.70 -3.40
C ARG A 104 19.72 24.45 -3.27
N ALA A 105 19.34 23.19 -3.17
CA ALA A 105 17.99 22.73 -2.88
C ALA A 105 18.00 21.77 -1.69
N VAL A 106 16.84 21.59 -1.06
CA VAL A 106 16.62 20.58 -0.01
C VAL A 106 15.47 19.70 -0.44
N VAL A 107 15.72 18.39 -0.45
CA VAL A 107 14.70 17.36 -0.64
C VAL A 107 14.37 16.79 0.73
N ILE A 108 13.09 16.74 1.06
CA ILE A 108 12.59 16.18 2.31
C ILE A 108 11.76 14.94 1.98
N VAL A 109 12.00 13.86 2.71
CA VAL A 109 11.15 12.68 2.71
C VAL A 109 10.35 12.65 4.00
N THR A 110 9.05 12.35 3.90
CA THR A 110 8.11 12.30 5.02
C THR A 110 7.35 10.98 4.93
N THR A 111 7.18 10.25 6.04
CA THR A 111 6.28 9.09 6.04
C THR A 111 4.85 9.53 5.77
N ALA A 112 4.01 8.67 5.18
CA ALA A 112 2.63 9.05 4.84
C ALA A 112 1.80 9.51 6.05
N GLU A 113 2.11 9.02 7.26
CA GLU A 113 1.46 9.47 8.50
C GLU A 113 1.95 10.84 8.99
N GLY A 114 2.97 11.41 8.34
CA GLY A 114 3.55 12.72 8.70
C GLY A 114 4.46 12.73 9.93
N LYS A 115 4.64 11.58 10.60
CA LYS A 115 5.33 11.49 11.90
C LYS A 115 6.85 11.58 11.81
N PHE A 116 7.45 11.01 10.76
CA PHE A 116 8.89 10.95 10.61
C PHE A 116 9.34 11.60 9.31
N ARG A 117 10.49 12.28 9.38
CA ARG A 117 11.07 13.01 8.26
C ARG A 117 12.58 12.86 8.25
N ASP A 118 13.15 12.86 7.07
CA ASP A 118 14.59 12.97 6.85
C ASP A 118 14.85 13.87 5.63
N LEU A 119 16.08 14.37 5.46
CA LEU A 119 16.40 15.35 4.44
C LEU A 119 17.72 15.07 3.71
N CYS A 120 17.79 15.55 2.48
CA CYS A 120 19.00 15.58 1.67
C CYS A 120 19.21 16.98 1.09
N VAL A 121 20.42 17.50 1.26
CA VAL A 121 20.86 18.74 0.62
C VAL A 121 21.39 18.43 -0.77
N VAL A 122 20.84 19.06 -1.80
CA VAL A 122 21.30 18.92 -3.18
C VAL A 122 22.02 20.20 -3.59
N HIS A 123 23.23 20.05 -4.11
CA HIS A 123 23.99 21.14 -4.71
C HIS A 123 24.12 20.92 -6.21
N VAL A 124 23.54 21.84 -6.99
CA VAL A 124 23.59 21.81 -8.45
C VAL A 124 24.73 22.74 -8.90
N GLN A 125 25.68 22.18 -9.62
CA GLN A 125 26.80 22.89 -10.21
C GLN A 125 26.46 23.35 -11.64
N PRO A 126 26.99 24.50 -12.09
CA PRO A 126 26.84 24.91 -13.47
C PRO A 126 27.35 23.85 -14.44
N TYR A 127 26.73 23.77 -15.61
CA TYR A 127 27.34 23.04 -16.72
C TYR A 127 28.51 23.86 -17.25
N MET A 128 29.74 23.36 -17.11
CA MET A 128 30.93 23.99 -17.66
C MET A 128 30.94 23.77 -19.18
N THR A 129 30.46 24.74 -19.96
CA THR A 129 30.79 24.81 -21.38
C THR A 129 32.17 25.44 -21.52
N ASN A 130 33.16 24.71 -22.03
CA ASN A 130 34.42 25.34 -22.43
C ASN A 130 34.11 26.27 -23.62
N PRO A 131 34.30 27.59 -23.52
CA PRO A 131 34.11 28.45 -24.67
C PRO A 131 35.14 28.06 -25.75
N LYS A 132 34.66 27.91 -27.00
CA LYS A 132 35.52 27.77 -28.18
C LYS A 132 36.06 29.12 -28.61
#